data_AF-A0A5N9HFA1-F1
#
_entry.id   AF-A0A5N9HFA1-F1
#
_cell.length_a   1.000
_cell.length_b   1.000
_cell.length_c   1.000
_cell.angle_alpha   90.00
_cell.angle_beta   90.00
_cell.angle_gamma   90.00
#
_symmetry.space_group_name_H-M   'P 1'
#
loop_
_entity.id
_entity.type
_entity.pdbx_description
1 polymer ?
#
loop_
_entity_poly.entity_id
_entity_poly.type
_entity_poly.pdbx_seq_one_letter_code
_entity_poly.pdbx_strand_id
1 'polypeptide(L)'
;MSFSTIESRKRVASHLGKEIQRTLIGTQVAVQPVASVYLRIVPQAIAVQPSQPFTFEIRVEPNGQTLIGVQAFLDFNPNSLQVVTVVMGTSSPLGILLANRFDNSVGILDIAAGTLGSGTNGQCELAVVTMSGGASGVTTPVVFSSASPRASAVSVEGDHTQ
;
A
#
# COMPACT_ATOMS: atom_id res chain seq x y z
N MET A 1 17.70 1.58 18.32
CA MET A 1 18.54 2.70 18.78
C MET A 1 18.23 2.93 20.25
N SER A 2 19.19 2.70 21.14
CA SER A 2 19.00 2.92 22.58
C SER A 2 19.43 4.35 22.91
N PHE A 3 18.58 5.14 23.56
CA PHE A 3 18.91 6.51 23.96
C PHE A 3 18.83 6.65 25.47
N SER A 4 19.96 7.08 26.05
CA SER A 4 20.20 7.24 27.48
C SER A 4 19.58 8.54 28.01
N THR A 5 19.09 8.50 29.25
CA THR A 5 18.46 9.59 29.99
C THR A 5 19.40 10.80 30.15
N ILE A 6 18.98 11.99 29.69
CA ILE A 6 19.67 13.25 30.01
C ILE A 6 18.90 13.94 31.14
N GLU A 7 19.38 13.83 32.38
CA GLU A 7 18.97 14.76 33.43
C GLU A 7 19.74 16.08 33.29
N SER A 8 19.09 17.13 32.76
CA SER A 8 19.67 18.47 32.76
C SER A 8 19.43 19.14 34.12
N ARG A 9 20.35 18.97 35.06
CA ARG A 9 20.37 19.75 36.32
C ARG A 9 20.87 21.16 36.03
N LYS A 10 19.97 22.12 35.87
CA LYS A 10 20.33 23.56 35.84
C LYS A 10 20.12 24.18 37.22
N ARG A 11 21.21 24.50 37.95
CA ARG A 11 21.16 25.30 39.19
C ARG A 11 21.00 26.78 38.81
N VAL A 12 19.95 27.46 39.31
CA VAL A 12 19.79 28.92 39.09
C VAL A 12 19.45 29.62 40.41
N ALA A 13 20.24 30.67 40.68
CA ALA A 13 20.27 31.70 41.73
C ALA A 13 19.28 31.68 42.91
N SER A 14 19.87 31.85 44.11
CA SER A 14 19.25 32.04 45.42
C SER A 14 18.64 33.43 45.62
N HIS A 15 17.49 33.51 46.29
CA HIS A 15 17.07 34.70 47.03
C HIS A 15 17.08 34.34 48.53
N LEU A 16 17.86 35.07 49.34
CA LEU A 16 18.01 34.90 50.80
C LEU A 16 18.72 33.61 51.27
N GLY A 17 19.66 33.06 50.51
CA GLY A 17 20.57 32.00 50.98
C GLY A 17 19.95 30.60 51.14
N LYS A 18 18.69 30.39 50.73
CA LYS A 18 18.12 29.03 50.57
C LYS A 18 18.17 28.60 49.11
N GLU A 19 18.84 27.49 48.85
CA GLU A 19 18.91 26.88 47.54
C GLU A 19 17.56 26.26 47.16
N ILE A 20 16.92 26.75 46.09
CA ILE A 20 15.68 26.16 45.57
C ILE A 20 16.08 25.16 44.48
N GLN A 21 16.05 23.86 44.80
CA GLN A 21 16.20 22.82 43.78
C GLN A 21 14.90 22.76 42.95
N ARG A 22 14.96 23.21 41.70
CA ARG A 22 13.86 23.05 40.74
C ARG A 22 14.19 21.90 39.80
N THR A 23 13.44 20.81 39.90
CA THR A 23 13.51 19.71 38.92
C THR A 23 12.64 20.07 37.73
N LEU A 24 13.26 20.39 36.60
CA LEU A 24 12.57 20.58 35.33
C LEU A 24 12.46 19.20 34.66
N ILE A 25 11.25 18.63 34.64
CA ILE A 25 10.98 17.37 33.93
C ILE A 25 10.46 17.74 32.53
N GLY A 26 11.23 17.42 31.49
CA GLY A 26 10.79 17.52 30.11
C GLY A 26 10.09 16.24 29.66
N THR A 27 9.08 16.35 28.82
CA THR A 27 8.45 15.20 28.15
C THR A 27 9.16 14.92 26.83
N GLN A 28 9.50 13.65 26.57
CA GLN A 28 9.95 13.23 25.25
C GLN A 28 8.73 12.97 24.36
N VAL A 29 8.71 13.56 23.17
CA VAL A 29 7.71 13.28 22.14
C VAL A 29 8.39 12.46 21.05
N ALA A 30 7.99 11.20 20.91
CA ALA A 30 8.42 10.36 19.80
C ALA A 30 7.47 10.56 18.62
N VAL A 31 7.98 11.06 17.49
CA VAL A 31 7.23 11.06 16.23
C VAL A 31 7.40 9.67 15.63
N GLN A 32 6.33 8.88 15.62
CA GLN A 32 6.34 7.56 15.00
C GLN A 32 6.35 7.73 13.47
N PRO A 33 7.18 7.00 12.71
CA PRO A 33 7.15 7.07 11.25
C PRO A 33 5.77 6.68 10.75
N VAL A 34 5.24 7.43 9.77
CA VAL A 34 3.96 7.11 9.14
C VAL A 34 4.12 5.78 8.42
N ALA A 35 3.39 4.75 8.86
CA ALA A 35 3.33 3.48 8.17
C ALA A 35 2.83 3.68 6.72
N SER A 36 3.61 3.26 5.73
CA SER A 36 3.26 3.37 4.31
C SER A 36 2.61 2.08 3.82
N VAL A 37 1.54 2.16 3.05
CA VAL A 37 0.89 0.98 2.45
C VAL A 37 1.54 0.68 1.10
N TYR A 38 1.82 -0.60 0.80
CA TYR A 38 2.35 -1.00 -0.51
C TYR A 38 1.35 -1.83 -1.32
N LEU A 39 1.28 -1.53 -2.61
CA LEU A 39 0.69 -2.42 -3.61
C LEU A 39 1.81 -3.08 -4.40
N ARG A 40 1.71 -4.39 -4.62
CA ARG A 40 2.74 -5.17 -5.32
C ARG A 40 2.12 -6.10 -6.36
N ILE A 41 2.86 -6.30 -7.44
CA ILE A 41 2.63 -7.38 -8.41
C ILE A 41 3.56 -8.54 -8.02
N VAL A 42 3.00 -9.72 -7.85
CA VAL A 42 3.74 -10.93 -7.43
C VAL A 42 3.43 -12.09 -8.37
N PRO A 43 4.45 -12.74 -8.97
CA PRO A 43 5.87 -12.39 -8.91
C PRO A 43 6.19 -11.09 -9.70
N GLN A 44 7.32 -10.45 -9.39
CA GLN A 44 7.72 -9.19 -10.04
C GLN A 44 8.19 -9.35 -11.50
N ALA A 45 8.54 -10.57 -11.89
CA ALA A 45 8.93 -10.91 -13.25
C ALA A 45 8.45 -12.33 -13.58
N ILE A 46 7.94 -12.51 -14.79
CA ILE A 46 7.47 -13.80 -15.29
C ILE A 46 8.08 -14.00 -16.67
N ALA A 47 8.71 -15.16 -16.88
CA ALA A 47 9.17 -15.60 -18.19
C ALA A 47 8.13 -16.54 -18.78
N VAL A 48 7.62 -16.20 -19.97
CA VAL A 48 6.59 -16.98 -20.67
C VAL A 48 7.01 -17.25 -22.11
N GLN A 49 6.53 -18.36 -22.67
CA GLN A 49 6.60 -18.57 -24.12
C GLN A 49 5.52 -17.71 -24.81
N PRO A 50 5.73 -17.32 -26.08
CA PRO A 50 4.73 -16.56 -26.81
C PRO A 50 3.35 -17.22 -26.77
N SER A 51 2.34 -16.39 -26.50
CA SER A 51 0.93 -16.78 -26.43
C SER A 51 0.56 -17.76 -25.31
N GLN A 52 1.48 -18.11 -24.40
CA GLN A 52 1.12 -18.88 -23.20
C GLN A 52 0.47 -17.96 -22.15
N PRO A 53 -0.65 -18.38 -21.54
CA PRO A 53 -1.23 -17.63 -20.44
C PRO A 53 -0.33 -17.69 -19.20
N PHE A 54 -0.37 -16.65 -18.39
CA PHE A 54 0.32 -16.57 -17.12
C PHE A 54 -0.50 -15.80 -16.10
N THR A 55 -0.18 -16.01 -14.82
CA THR A 55 -0.88 -15.39 -13.71
C THR A 55 0.06 -14.58 -12.83
N PHE A 56 -0.47 -13.50 -12.26
CA PHE A 56 0.15 -12.78 -11.17
C PHE A 56 -0.92 -12.30 -10.19
N GLU A 57 -0.48 -12.01 -8.97
CA GLU A 57 -1.30 -11.49 -7.89
C GLU A 57 -1.04 -10.00 -7.71
N ILE A 58 -2.09 -9.26 -7.42
CA ILE A 58 -2.00 -7.90 -6.85
C ILE A 58 -2.10 -8.07 -5.33
N ARG A 59 -1.00 -7.83 -4.61
CA ARG A 59 -0.92 -7.92 -3.16
C ARG A 59 -0.93 -6.54 -2.51
N VAL A 60 -1.54 -6.49 -1.33
CA VAL A 60 -1.61 -5.30 -0.47
C VAL A 60 -0.83 -5.58 0.82
N GLU A 61 0.05 -4.67 1.18
CA GLU A 61 0.83 -4.71 2.42
C GLU A 61 0.49 -3.47 3.26
N PRO A 62 -0.39 -3.60 4.27
CA PRO A 62 -0.85 -2.44 5.06
C PRO A 62 0.21 -1.83 5.97
N ASN A 63 1.25 -2.58 6.33
CA ASN A 63 2.37 -2.15 7.18
C ASN A 63 1.97 -1.47 8.50
N GLY A 64 0.87 -1.96 9.11
CA GLY A 64 0.35 -1.42 10.37
C GLY A 64 -0.79 -0.40 10.22
N GLN A 65 -1.15 -0.05 8.98
CA GLN A 65 -2.39 0.69 8.71
C GLN A 65 -3.59 -0.28 8.68
N THR A 66 -4.75 0.18 9.15
CA THR A 66 -6.01 -0.56 8.99
C THR A 66 -6.72 -0.07 7.73
N LEU A 67 -6.83 -0.94 6.72
CA LEU A 67 -7.43 -0.63 5.42
C LEU A 67 -8.91 -1.03 5.41
N ILE A 68 -9.74 -0.17 4.83
CA ILE A 68 -11.17 -0.43 4.57
C ILE A 68 -11.47 -0.56 3.07
N GLY A 69 -10.55 -0.12 2.21
CA GLY A 69 -10.72 -0.17 0.77
C GLY A 69 -9.39 -0.04 0.04
N VAL A 70 -9.32 -0.63 -1.15
CA VAL A 70 -8.17 -0.56 -2.05
C VAL A 70 -8.69 -0.43 -3.48
N GLN A 71 -8.10 0.48 -4.25
CA GLN A 71 -8.25 0.54 -5.70
C GLN A 71 -6.88 0.40 -6.35
N ALA A 72 -6.76 -0.55 -7.26
CA ALA A 72 -5.57 -0.78 -8.06
C ALA A 72 -5.93 -0.65 -9.54
N PHE A 73 -5.23 0.26 -10.20
CA PHE A 73 -5.34 0.50 -11.63
C PHE A 73 -4.01 0.14 -12.26
N LEU A 74 -4.03 -0.77 -13.23
CA LEU A 74 -2.84 -1.19 -13.97
C LEU A 74 -2.90 -0.72 -15.41
N ASP A 75 -1.73 -0.40 -15.95
CA ASP A 75 -1.49 -0.08 -17.35
C ASP A 75 -0.56 -1.14 -17.96
N PHE A 76 -0.84 -1.54 -19.19
CA PHE A 76 -0.05 -2.48 -19.98
C PHE A 76 -0.06 -2.11 -21.47
N ASN A 77 0.87 -2.66 -22.26
CA ASN A 77 0.87 -2.46 -23.71
C ASN A 77 -0.13 -3.44 -24.38
N PRO A 78 -1.24 -2.95 -24.97
CA PRO A 78 -2.28 -3.80 -25.57
C PRO A 78 -1.82 -4.54 -26.83
N ASN A 79 -0.73 -4.10 -27.46
CA ASN A 79 -0.13 -4.80 -28.60
C ASN A 79 0.72 -6.01 -28.18
N SER A 80 0.97 -6.17 -26.88
CA SER A 80 1.88 -7.19 -26.34
C SER A 80 1.22 -8.12 -25.34
N LEU A 81 0.30 -7.60 -24.53
CA LEU A 81 -0.39 -8.33 -23.47
C LEU A 81 -1.91 -8.14 -23.59
N GLN A 82 -2.66 -9.13 -23.14
CA GLN A 82 -4.10 -9.09 -23.03
C GLN A 82 -4.53 -9.68 -21.69
N VAL A 83 -5.42 -8.99 -20.98
CA VAL A 83 -6.10 -9.55 -19.81
C VAL A 83 -7.13 -10.58 -20.28
N VAL A 84 -7.09 -11.75 -19.66
CA VAL A 84 -8.02 -12.87 -19.92
C VAL A 84 -9.05 -12.96 -18.80
N THR A 85 -8.59 -12.95 -17.55
CA THR A 85 -9.46 -12.97 -16.37
C THR A 85 -8.88 -12.17 -15.22
N VAL A 86 -9.78 -11.70 -14.36
CA VAL A 86 -9.45 -11.02 -13.11
C VAL A 86 -10.41 -11.55 -12.06
N VAL A 87 -9.86 -12.18 -11.03
CA VAL A 87 -10.64 -12.77 -9.95
C VAL A 87 -10.20 -12.11 -8.65
N MET A 88 -11.16 -11.70 -7.81
CA MET A 88 -10.85 -11.20 -6.48
C MET A 88 -10.14 -12.28 -5.66
N GLY A 89 -9.16 -11.88 -4.86
CA GLY A 89 -8.49 -12.83 -3.97
C GLY A 89 -9.47 -13.46 -2.98
N THR A 90 -9.59 -14.79 -3.01
CA THR A 90 -10.64 -15.52 -2.28
C THR A 90 -10.48 -15.46 -0.77
N SER A 91 -9.26 -15.20 -0.29
CA SER A 91 -8.94 -14.98 1.12
C SER A 91 -8.86 -13.50 1.50
N SER A 92 -9.29 -12.58 0.62
CA SER A 92 -9.21 -11.16 0.89
C SER A 92 -10.21 -10.75 1.98
N PRO A 93 -9.78 -10.08 3.06
CA PRO A 93 -10.68 -9.48 4.04
C PRO A 93 -11.46 -8.28 3.47
N LEU A 94 -11.07 -7.77 2.30
CA LEU A 94 -11.81 -6.76 1.53
C LEU A 94 -12.87 -7.44 0.65
N GLY A 95 -13.86 -8.07 1.30
CA GLY A 95 -14.79 -9.00 0.65
C GLY A 95 -15.84 -8.41 -0.29
N ILE A 96 -15.84 -7.09 -0.52
CA ILE A 96 -16.81 -6.41 -1.39
C ILE A 96 -16.09 -5.93 -2.66
N LEU A 97 -16.44 -6.50 -3.81
CA LEU A 97 -15.93 -6.05 -5.10
C LEU A 97 -16.64 -4.75 -5.52
N LEU A 98 -15.87 -3.67 -5.67
CA LEU A 98 -16.37 -2.33 -6.04
C LEU A 98 -16.11 -2.01 -7.51
N ALA A 99 -15.03 -2.54 -8.09
CA ALA A 99 -14.74 -2.45 -9.52
C ALA A 99 -13.98 -3.69 -9.99
N ASN A 100 -14.29 -4.16 -11.19
CA ASN A 100 -13.52 -5.17 -11.92
C ASN A 100 -13.77 -4.97 -13.42
N ARG A 101 -12.90 -4.23 -14.10
CA ARG A 101 -13.02 -3.93 -15.52
C ARG A 101 -11.64 -3.94 -16.17
N PHE A 102 -11.55 -4.36 -17.41
CA PHE A 102 -10.35 -4.22 -18.21
C PHE A 102 -10.74 -3.93 -19.65
N ASP A 103 -9.85 -3.25 -20.36
CA ASP A 103 -10.01 -2.98 -21.78
C ASP A 103 -8.67 -3.24 -22.49
N ASN A 104 -8.65 -4.34 -23.24
CA ASN A 104 -7.49 -4.79 -24.01
C ASN A 104 -7.23 -3.93 -25.25
N SER A 105 -8.13 -3.03 -25.65
CA SER A 105 -7.90 -2.11 -26.76
C SER A 105 -7.03 -0.91 -26.37
N VAL A 106 -7.13 -0.47 -25.11
CA VAL A 106 -6.38 0.67 -24.58
C VAL A 106 -5.34 0.29 -23.52
N GLY A 107 -5.32 -0.97 -23.07
CA GLY A 107 -4.27 -1.49 -22.19
C GLY A 107 -4.49 -1.20 -20.70
N ILE A 108 -5.74 -1.28 -20.23
CA ILE A 108 -6.08 -0.94 -18.84
C ILE A 108 -6.75 -2.09 -18.09
N LEU A 109 -6.49 -2.14 -16.78
CA LEU A 109 -7.17 -3.01 -15.82
C LEU A 109 -7.46 -2.21 -14.56
N ASP A 110 -8.70 -2.23 -14.10
CA ASP A 110 -9.15 -1.59 -12.88
C ASP A 110 -9.84 -2.59 -11.96
N ILE A 111 -9.33 -2.66 -10.72
CA ILE A 111 -9.94 -3.45 -9.66
C ILE A 111 -10.01 -2.63 -8.38
N ALA A 112 -11.15 -2.69 -7.70
CA ALA A 112 -11.33 -2.07 -6.40
C ALA A 112 -12.13 -3.00 -5.49
N ALA A 113 -11.73 -3.06 -4.23
CA ALA A 113 -12.38 -3.86 -3.22
C ALA A 113 -12.43 -3.12 -1.88
N GLY A 114 -13.40 -3.44 -1.04
CA GLY A 114 -13.53 -2.85 0.29
C GLY A 114 -14.26 -3.75 1.28
N THR A 115 -14.46 -3.23 2.48
CA THR A 115 -15.26 -3.86 3.53
C THR A 115 -16.18 -2.82 4.20
N LEU A 116 -17.35 -3.26 4.64
CA LEU A 116 -18.26 -2.49 5.50
C LEU A 116 -18.12 -2.87 6.98
N GLY A 117 -17.29 -3.88 7.29
CA GLY A 117 -16.99 -4.33 8.65
C GLY A 117 -15.71 -3.71 9.19
N SER A 118 -15.07 -4.39 10.14
CA SER A 118 -13.73 -3.99 10.61
C SER A 118 -12.74 -4.04 9.44
N GLY A 119 -11.90 -3.01 9.34
CA GLY A 119 -10.81 -2.98 8.37
C GLY A 119 -9.77 -4.09 8.61
N THR A 120 -8.77 -4.15 7.74
CA THR A 120 -7.70 -5.15 7.78
C THR A 120 -6.33 -4.49 7.90
N ASN A 121 -5.45 -5.04 8.74
CA ASN A 121 -4.03 -4.65 8.82
C ASN A 121 -3.08 -5.76 8.37
N GLY A 122 -3.61 -6.94 8.04
CA GLY A 122 -2.86 -8.06 7.51
C GLY A 122 -2.62 -7.93 6.01
N GLN A 123 -1.52 -8.49 5.53
CA GLN A 123 -1.28 -8.63 4.09
C GLN A 123 -2.43 -9.42 3.45
N CYS A 124 -2.86 -9.00 2.27
CA CYS A 124 -3.90 -9.71 1.54
C CYS A 124 -3.67 -9.67 0.03
N GLU A 125 -4.26 -10.66 -0.63
CA GLU A 125 -4.41 -10.67 -2.08
C GLU A 125 -5.65 -9.85 -2.45
N LEU A 126 -5.47 -8.80 -3.24
CA LEU A 126 -6.58 -8.06 -3.82
C LEU A 126 -7.21 -8.84 -4.98
N ALA A 127 -6.35 -9.35 -5.87
CA ALA A 127 -6.79 -10.02 -7.08
C ALA A 127 -5.73 -10.98 -7.64
N VAL A 128 -6.20 -12.02 -8.32
CA VAL A 128 -5.43 -12.85 -9.24
C VAL A 128 -5.79 -12.43 -10.66
N VAL A 129 -4.78 -12.08 -11.45
CA VAL A 129 -4.93 -11.65 -12.85
C VAL A 129 -4.33 -12.72 -13.75
N THR A 130 -5.08 -13.18 -14.74
CA THR A 130 -4.56 -14.00 -15.83
C THR A 130 -4.42 -13.14 -17.07
N MET A 131 -3.22 -13.11 -17.65
CA MET A 131 -2.95 -12.47 -18.93
C MET A 131 -2.47 -13.50 -19.95
N SER A 132 -2.59 -13.15 -21.22
CA SER A 132 -1.98 -13.84 -22.35
C SER A 132 -1.17 -12.86 -23.19
N GLY A 133 -0.27 -13.40 -24.02
CA GLY A 133 0.60 -12.59 -24.87
C GLY A 133 2.02 -12.45 -24.33
N GLY A 134 2.92 -12.01 -25.20
CA GLY A 134 4.36 -11.96 -24.99
C GLY A 134 5.07 -12.24 -26.31
N ALA A 135 5.61 -11.21 -26.96
CA ALA A 135 6.51 -11.42 -28.08
C ALA A 135 7.83 -12.01 -27.54
N SER A 136 8.40 -12.99 -28.25
CA SER A 136 9.67 -13.58 -27.84
C SER A 136 10.76 -12.51 -27.75
N GLY A 137 11.48 -12.45 -26.63
CA GLY A 137 12.58 -11.52 -26.42
C GLY A 137 12.19 -10.08 -26.05
N VAL A 138 10.91 -9.79 -25.79
CA VAL A 138 10.45 -8.44 -25.41
C VAL A 138 9.98 -8.43 -23.95
N THR A 139 10.61 -7.58 -23.12
CA THR A 139 10.10 -7.28 -21.78
C THR A 139 8.98 -6.24 -21.88
N THR A 140 7.76 -6.62 -21.50
CA THR A 140 6.61 -5.71 -21.47
C THR A 140 6.20 -5.43 -20.03
N PRO A 141 6.20 -4.16 -19.59
CA PRO A 141 5.84 -3.82 -18.22
C PRO A 141 4.32 -3.88 -17.99
N VAL A 142 3.95 -4.26 -16.78
CA VAL A 142 2.62 -4.01 -16.18
C VAL A 142 2.87 -3.14 -14.96
N VAL A 143 2.26 -1.96 -14.91
CA VAL A 143 2.58 -0.94 -13.88
C VAL A 143 1.32 -0.40 -13.22
N PHE A 144 1.43 -0.02 -11.95
CA PHE A 144 0.37 0.73 -11.28
C PHE A 144 0.28 2.14 -11.88
N SER A 145 -0.93 2.52 -12.22
CA SER A 145 -1.24 3.86 -12.68
C SER A 145 -1.28 4.82 -11.48
N SER A 146 -0.60 5.96 -11.61
CA SER A 146 -0.42 6.97 -10.56
C SER A 146 -0.97 8.34 -10.95
N ALA A 147 -1.54 8.45 -12.15
CA ALA A 147 -2.05 9.71 -12.69
C ALA A 147 -3.59 9.74 -12.66
N SER A 148 -4.15 10.88 -12.30
CA SER A 148 -5.60 11.09 -12.36
C SER A 148 -6.12 10.93 -13.80
N PRO A 149 -7.29 10.33 -14.01
CA PRO A 149 -8.26 9.87 -13.00
C PRO A 149 -8.00 8.45 -12.44
N ARG A 150 -6.97 7.75 -12.93
CA ARG A 150 -6.65 6.36 -12.58
C ARG A 150 -5.44 6.27 -11.65
N ALA A 151 -5.43 7.04 -10.57
CA ALA A 151 -4.42 6.83 -9.52
C ALA A 151 -4.82 5.68 -8.59
N SER A 152 -3.96 4.67 -8.48
CA SER A 152 -4.10 3.58 -7.50
C SER A 152 -3.99 4.15 -6.09
N ALA A 153 -4.87 3.71 -5.18
CA ALA A 153 -5.00 4.29 -3.85
C ALA A 153 -5.53 3.28 -2.84
N VAL A 154 -5.41 3.61 -1.56
CA VAL A 154 -5.94 2.84 -0.44
C VAL A 154 -6.73 3.78 0.48
N SER A 155 -7.79 3.26 1.08
CA SER A 155 -8.59 3.95 2.09
C SER A 155 -8.31 3.32 3.45
N VAL A 156 -7.95 4.15 4.43
CA VAL A 156 -7.66 3.72 5.80
C VAL A 156 -8.84 4.06 6.72
N GLU A 157 -9.03 3.24 7.76
CA GLU A 157 -10.02 3.53 8.80
C GLU A 157 -9.71 4.87 9.48
N GLY A 158 -10.68 5.78 9.52
CA GLY A 158 -10.49 7.12 10.08
C GLY A 158 -10.02 8.20 9.09
N ASP A 159 -9.92 7.89 7.79
CA ASP A 159 -9.75 8.88 6.73
C ASP A 159 -11.04 9.70 6.51
N HIS A 160 -11.44 10.44 7.55
CA HIS A 160 -12.33 11.57 7.41
C HIS A 160 -11.45 12.75 7.01
N THR A 161 -11.53 13.13 5.74
CA THR A 161 -11.07 14.43 5.28
C THR A 161 -11.72 15.50 6.18
N GLN A 162 -10.88 16.20 6.95
CA GLN A 162 -11.26 17.45 7.62
C GLN A 162 -11.19 18.60 6.61
#